data_AF-A0A6P2AG79-F1
#
_entry.id   AF-A0A6P2AG79-F1
#
_cell.length_a   1.000
_cell.length_b   1.000
_cell.length_c   1.000
_cell.angle_alpha   90.00
_cell.angle_beta   90.00
_cell.angle_gamma   90.00
#
_symmetry.space_group_name_H-M   'P 1'
#
loop_
_entity.id
_entity.type
_entity.pdbx_description
1 polymer ?
#
loop_
_entity_poly.entity_id
_entity_poly.type
_entity_poly.pdbx_seq_one_letter_code
_entity_poly.pdbx_strand_id
1 'polypeptide(L)'
;MKTDSLFYNIFLTLTETFFELIGLPATVNNQYQFTSREVKQLSFRLDGIFYPKLVYKLPSKSREEIEAMFGLEDFKQTRFYQEAKAEGEASLILRLLKRKFGQLSPSNETLINQLSLTQLEDLGEALLDFQQEQDLLDWLTRNKFPNT
;
A
#
# COMPACT_ATOMS: atom_id res chain seq x y z
N MET A 1 9.30 10.18 -38.97
CA MET A 1 10.15 11.31 -38.54
C MET A 1 11.26 10.75 -37.67
N LYS A 2 12.52 11.19 -37.84
CA LYS A 2 13.56 10.88 -36.85
C LYS A 2 13.14 11.50 -35.52
N THR A 3 13.05 10.70 -34.48
CA THR A 3 12.84 11.15 -33.10
C THR A 3 13.96 12.11 -32.76
N ASP A 4 13.64 13.37 -32.50
CA ASP A 4 14.63 14.31 -32.02
C ASP A 4 14.79 14.08 -30.51
N SER A 5 15.79 13.27 -30.16
CA SER A 5 16.13 12.95 -28.77
C SER A 5 16.34 14.20 -27.92
N LEU A 6 16.65 15.35 -28.54
CA LEU A 6 16.78 16.63 -27.86
C LEU A 6 15.45 17.05 -27.21
N PHE A 7 14.34 17.03 -27.96
CA PHE A 7 13.03 17.44 -27.43
C PHE A 7 12.55 16.50 -26.32
N TYR A 8 12.78 15.20 -26.47
CA TYR A 8 12.50 14.24 -25.42
C TYR A 8 13.29 14.54 -24.14
N ASN A 9 14.61 14.76 -24.27
CA ASN A 9 15.47 15.08 -23.13
C ASN A 9 15.11 16.42 -22.49
N ILE A 10 14.71 17.42 -23.28
CA ILE A 10 14.23 18.71 -22.77
C ILE A 10 12.97 18.49 -21.94
N PHE A 11 11.94 17.83 -22.45
CA PHE A 11 10.72 17.60 -21.67
C PHE A 11 10.92 16.63 -20.50
N LEU A 12 11.91 15.73 -20.55
CA LEU A 12 12.28 14.88 -19.41
C LEU A 12 13.00 15.66 -18.30
N THR A 13 13.82 16.65 -18.65
CA THR A 13 14.60 17.47 -17.70
C THR A 13 13.85 18.72 -17.22
N LEU A 14 12.93 19.24 -18.03
CA LEU A 14 12.20 20.50 -17.83
C LEU A 14 10.69 20.27 -17.82
N THR A 15 10.24 19.27 -17.06
CA THR A 15 8.81 18.92 -16.94
C THR A 15 7.97 20.06 -16.33
N GLU A 16 8.54 20.83 -15.40
CA GLU A 16 7.85 21.94 -14.70
C GLU A 16 7.53 23.10 -15.64
N THR A 17 8.47 23.43 -16.52
CA THR A 17 8.38 24.56 -17.45
C THR A 17 7.32 24.34 -18.52
N PHE A 18 6.98 23.08 -18.83
CA PHE A 18 5.86 22.76 -19.71
C PHE A 18 4.53 23.28 -19.17
N PHE A 19 4.25 23.10 -17.87
CA PHE A 19 2.99 23.55 -17.27
C PHE A 19 2.88 25.07 -17.27
N GLU A 20 3.99 25.77 -17.01
CA GLU A 20 4.05 27.22 -17.09
C GLU A 20 3.77 27.73 -18.52
N LEU A 21 4.33 27.06 -19.54
CA LEU A 21 4.12 27.41 -20.95
C LEU A 21 2.66 27.27 -21.40
N ILE A 22 1.91 26.34 -20.82
CA ILE A 22 0.47 26.16 -21.11
C ILE A 22 -0.43 26.94 -20.15
N GLY A 23 0.13 27.83 -19.33
CA GLY A 23 -0.62 28.69 -18.41
C GLY A 23 -1.14 27.99 -17.16
N LEU A 24 -0.59 26.82 -16.81
CA LEU A 24 -0.89 26.11 -15.57
C LEU A 24 0.20 26.35 -14.52
N PRO A 25 -0.14 26.31 -13.22
CA PRO A 25 0.85 26.41 -12.15
C PRO A 25 1.87 25.25 -12.22
N ALA A 26 3.15 25.54 -12.00
CA ALA A 26 4.21 24.51 -11.95
C ALA A 26 3.94 23.39 -10.92
N THR A 27 3.15 23.68 -9.87
CA THR A 27 2.72 22.71 -8.85
C THR A 27 1.89 21.55 -9.43
N VAL A 28 1.28 21.73 -10.61
CA VAL A 28 0.56 20.67 -11.32
C VAL A 28 1.52 19.55 -11.77
N ASN A 29 2.80 19.84 -11.99
CA ASN A 29 3.79 18.81 -12.34
C ASN A 29 3.86 17.66 -11.32
N ASN A 30 3.63 17.96 -10.04
CA ASN A 30 3.61 16.94 -8.98
C ASN A 30 2.52 15.89 -9.19
N GLN A 31 1.48 16.21 -9.96
CA GLN A 31 0.36 15.34 -10.27
C GLN A 31 0.59 14.48 -11.52
N TYR A 32 1.64 14.73 -12.31
CA TYR A 32 1.89 14.01 -13.56
C TYR A 32 3.32 13.44 -13.59
N GLN A 33 3.54 12.47 -14.46
CA GLN A 33 4.84 11.92 -14.78
C GLN A 33 4.98 11.91 -16.31
N PHE A 34 6.06 12.49 -16.82
CA PHE A 34 6.36 12.42 -18.24
C PHE A 34 6.94 11.03 -18.58
N THR A 35 6.32 10.33 -19.53
CA THR A 35 6.74 8.99 -19.98
C THR A 35 6.59 8.86 -21.49
N SER A 36 7.39 8.01 -22.12
CA SER A 36 7.09 7.48 -23.45
C SER A 36 6.29 6.17 -23.31
N ARG A 37 5.27 5.98 -24.15
CA ARG A 37 4.40 4.79 -24.16
C ARG A 37 4.18 4.34 -25.60
N GLU A 38 4.35 3.04 -25.84
CA GLU A 38 3.98 2.41 -27.10
C GLU A 38 2.51 1.98 -27.04
N VAL A 39 1.72 2.40 -28.03
CA VAL A 39 0.30 2.01 -28.13
C VAL A 39 0.20 0.90 -29.16
N LYS A 40 -0.47 -0.21 -28.81
CA LYS A 40 -0.66 -1.38 -29.68
C LYS A 40 -1.70 -1.13 -30.78
N GLN A 41 -1.50 -0.09 -31.57
CA GLN A 41 -2.21 0.23 -32.80
C GLN A 41 -1.13 0.33 -33.87
N LEU A 42 -1.30 -0.29 -35.05
CA LEU A 42 -0.28 -0.48 -36.11
C LEU A 42 0.84 0.60 -36.07
N SER A 43 1.89 0.33 -35.29
CA SER A 43 3.10 1.15 -35.11
C SER A 43 2.93 2.61 -34.63
N PHE A 44 1.98 2.94 -33.74
CA PHE A 44 1.89 4.27 -33.14
C PHE A 44 2.66 4.36 -31.81
N ARG A 45 3.70 5.20 -31.75
CA ARG A 45 4.44 5.52 -30.52
C ARG A 45 4.16 6.95 -30.11
N LEU A 46 3.91 7.15 -28.82
CA LEU A 46 3.83 8.47 -28.22
C LEU A 46 5.20 8.81 -27.64
N ASP A 47 5.88 9.76 -28.29
CA ASP A 47 7.22 10.20 -27.93
C ASP A 47 7.24 10.94 -26.58
N GLY A 48 6.08 11.37 -26.07
CA GLY A 48 5.95 11.96 -24.74
C GLY A 48 4.50 12.10 -24.30
N ILE A 49 4.21 11.66 -23.07
CA ILE A 49 2.90 11.79 -22.42
C ILE A 49 3.10 12.21 -20.98
N PHE A 50 2.37 13.22 -20.53
CA PHE A 50 2.16 13.49 -19.12
C PHE A 50 1.06 12.57 -18.58
N TYR A 51 1.45 11.51 -17.88
CA TYR A 51 0.55 10.55 -17.27
C TYR A 51 0.24 10.93 -15.82
N PRO A 52 -1.04 10.98 -15.39
CA PRO A 52 -1.36 11.39 -14.03
C PRO A 52 -0.85 10.36 -13.01
N LYS A 53 -0.13 10.82 -11.99
CA LYS A 53 0.22 10.02 -10.81
C LYS A 53 -1.07 9.76 -10.03
N LEU A 54 -1.44 8.51 -9.80
CA LEU A 54 -2.71 8.25 -9.12
C LEU A 54 -2.61 8.39 -7.58
N VAL A 55 -1.39 8.36 -7.04
CA VAL A 55 -1.10 8.34 -5.59
C VAL A 55 -1.70 9.52 -4.83
N TYR A 56 -1.70 10.74 -5.39
CA TYR A 56 -2.25 11.91 -4.69
C TYR A 56 -3.78 11.93 -4.63
N LYS A 57 -4.46 11.14 -5.47
CA LYS A 57 -5.92 11.02 -5.49
C LYS A 57 -6.43 9.90 -4.58
N LEU A 58 -5.57 8.97 -4.16
CA LEU A 58 -5.97 7.83 -3.32
C LEU A 58 -6.47 8.24 -1.92
N PRO A 59 -5.84 9.20 -1.19
CA PRO A 59 -6.25 9.50 0.19
C PRO A 59 -7.65 10.11 0.32
N SER A 60 -8.15 10.75 -0.74
CA SER A 60 -9.47 11.42 -0.76
C SER A 60 -10.55 10.61 -1.48
N LYS A 61 -10.22 9.41 -1.95
CA LYS A 61 -11.16 8.53 -2.66
C LYS A 61 -11.64 7.40 -1.78
N SER A 62 -12.91 7.05 -1.95
CA SER A 62 -13.48 5.85 -1.35
C SER A 62 -12.85 4.59 -1.94
N ARG A 63 -12.97 3.47 -1.22
CA ARG A 63 -12.50 2.16 -1.69
C ARG A 63 -13.16 1.79 -3.02
N GLU A 64 -14.46 2.02 -3.13
CA GLU A 64 -15.27 1.70 -4.31
C GLU A 64 -14.81 2.50 -5.54
N GLU A 65 -14.49 3.79 -5.36
CA GLU A 65 -13.92 4.60 -6.45
C GLU A 65 -12.55 4.11 -6.88
N ILE A 66 -11.70 3.66 -5.95
CA ILE A 66 -10.38 3.12 -6.26
C ILE A 66 -10.56 1.79 -7.02
N GLU A 67 -11.40 0.87 -6.54
CA GLU A 67 -11.68 -0.40 -7.22
C GLU A 67 -12.19 -0.15 -8.65
N ALA A 68 -13.11 0.80 -8.83
CA ALA A 68 -13.61 1.20 -10.15
C ALA A 68 -12.54 1.86 -11.04
N MET A 69 -11.67 2.71 -10.48
CA MET A 69 -10.61 3.41 -11.23
C MET A 69 -9.54 2.48 -11.79
N PHE A 70 -9.27 1.36 -11.10
CA PHE A 70 -8.20 0.45 -11.45
C PHE A 70 -8.70 -0.92 -11.95
N GLY A 71 -10.01 -1.14 -12.00
CA GLY A 71 -10.60 -2.43 -12.37
C GLY A 71 -10.17 -3.56 -11.43
N LEU A 72 -9.99 -3.23 -10.14
CA LEU A 72 -9.44 -4.16 -9.16
C LEU A 72 -10.57 -4.98 -8.52
N GLU A 73 -11.14 -5.91 -9.29
CA GLU A 73 -12.12 -6.86 -8.74
C GLU A 73 -11.51 -7.69 -7.59
N ASP A 74 -10.20 -7.93 -7.62
CA ASP A 74 -9.44 -8.71 -6.65
C ASP A 74 -8.51 -7.88 -5.75
N PHE A 75 -8.79 -6.59 -5.50
CA PHE A 75 -7.89 -5.73 -4.69
C PHE A 75 -7.55 -6.34 -3.33
N LYS A 76 -8.51 -7.04 -2.70
CA LYS A 76 -8.34 -7.73 -1.42
C LYS A 76 -7.33 -8.89 -1.46
N GLN A 77 -7.09 -9.45 -2.65
CA GLN A 77 -6.09 -10.50 -2.87
C GLN A 77 -4.68 -9.94 -3.03
N THR A 78 -4.54 -8.62 -3.18
CA THR A 78 -3.21 -8.02 -3.27
C THR A 78 -2.48 -8.18 -1.94
N ARG A 79 -1.19 -8.48 -2.03
CA ARG A 79 -0.29 -8.57 -0.87
C ARG A 79 -0.33 -7.28 -0.04
N PHE A 80 -0.37 -6.13 -0.70
CA PHE A 80 -0.50 -4.82 -0.05
C PHE A 80 -1.75 -4.73 0.85
N TYR A 81 -2.91 -5.16 0.35
CA TYR A 81 -4.14 -5.14 1.15
C TYR A 81 -4.05 -6.08 2.37
N GLN A 82 -3.54 -7.29 2.17
CA GLN A 82 -3.41 -8.28 3.24
C GLN A 82 -2.43 -7.82 4.33
N GLU A 83 -1.29 -7.25 3.95
CA GLU A 83 -0.31 -6.69 4.89
C GLU A 83 -0.90 -5.49 5.65
N ALA A 84 -1.56 -4.55 4.95
CA ALA A 84 -2.20 -3.41 5.61
C ALA A 84 -3.32 -3.83 6.59
N LYS A 85 -4.10 -4.88 6.26
CA LYS A 85 -5.11 -5.43 7.17
C LYS A 85 -4.45 -6.08 8.39
N ALA A 86 -3.42 -6.90 8.19
CA ALA A 86 -2.68 -7.57 9.25
C ALA A 86 -2.02 -6.57 10.21
N GLU A 87 -1.38 -5.51 9.70
CA GLU A 87 -0.82 -4.43 10.53
C GLU A 87 -1.88 -3.76 11.41
N GLY A 88 -3.06 -3.51 10.85
CA GLY A 88 -4.20 -2.92 11.58
C GLY A 88 -4.72 -3.83 12.70
N GLU A 89 -4.87 -5.12 12.42
CA GLU A 89 -5.32 -6.11 13.40
C GLU A 89 -4.27 -6.34 14.50
N ALA A 90 -3.00 -6.49 14.15
CA ALA A 90 -1.89 -6.59 15.09
C ALA A 90 -1.84 -5.37 16.01
N SER A 91 -1.98 -4.16 15.46
CA SER A 91 -2.01 -2.91 16.24
C SER A 91 -3.17 -2.89 17.25
N LEU A 92 -4.36 -3.34 16.85
CA LEU A 92 -5.52 -3.44 17.73
C LEU A 92 -5.28 -4.47 18.84
N ILE A 93 -4.81 -5.67 18.49
CA ILE A 93 -4.52 -6.75 19.44
C ILE A 93 -3.47 -6.30 20.45
N LEU A 94 -2.37 -5.71 19.99
CA LEU A 94 -1.33 -5.17 20.87
C LEU A 94 -1.87 -4.14 21.84
N ARG A 95 -2.73 -3.23 21.38
CA ARG A 95 -3.40 -2.26 22.27
C ARG A 95 -4.30 -2.94 23.30
N LEU A 96 -5.07 -3.95 22.90
CA LEU A 96 -5.96 -4.69 23.80
C LEU A 96 -5.18 -5.48 24.85
N LEU A 97 -4.12 -6.17 24.44
CA LEU A 97 -3.21 -6.89 25.32
C LEU A 97 -2.50 -5.92 26.28
N LYS A 98 -2.00 -4.78 25.80
CA LYS A 98 -1.40 -3.76 26.65
C LYS A 98 -2.38 -3.19 27.68
N ARG A 99 -3.64 -3.04 27.30
CA ARG A 99 -4.70 -2.61 28.21
C ARG A 99 -5.05 -3.68 29.25
N LYS A 100 -5.02 -4.96 28.88
CA LYS A 100 -5.43 -6.09 29.74
C LYS A 100 -4.32 -6.54 30.70
N PHE A 101 -3.08 -6.62 30.22
CA PHE A 101 -1.94 -7.18 30.97
C PHE A 101 -0.86 -6.15 31.33
N GLY A 102 -0.94 -4.92 30.83
CA GLY A 102 0.06 -3.89 31.10
C GLY A 102 1.16 -3.85 30.04
N GLN A 103 2.44 -3.75 30.45
CA GLN A 103 3.54 -3.71 29.48
C GLN A 103 3.81 -5.11 28.93
N LEU A 104 3.75 -5.25 27.59
CA LEU A 104 4.21 -6.44 26.90
C LEU A 104 5.72 -6.38 26.68
N SER A 105 6.38 -7.54 26.68
CA SER A 105 7.80 -7.60 26.30
C SER A 105 7.98 -7.26 24.81
N PRO A 106 9.08 -6.58 24.42
CA PRO A 106 9.35 -6.25 23.01
C PRO A 106 9.39 -7.47 22.08
N SER A 107 9.80 -8.63 22.62
CA SER A 107 9.82 -9.90 21.90
C SER A 107 8.41 -10.38 21.53
N ASN A 108 7.44 -10.23 22.45
CA ASN A 108 6.04 -10.59 22.18
C ASN A 108 5.41 -9.64 21.17
N GLU A 109 5.72 -8.35 21.25
CA GLU A 109 5.24 -7.37 20.27
C GLU A 109 5.74 -7.68 18.86
N THR A 110 7.02 -8.00 18.73
CA THR A 110 7.64 -8.37 17.45
C THR A 110 7.00 -9.64 16.89
N LEU A 111 6.75 -10.63 17.74
CA LEU A 111 6.13 -11.89 17.32
C LEU A 111 4.71 -11.67 16.83
N ILE A 112 3.90 -10.88 17.53
CA ILE A 112 2.52 -10.57 17.14
C ILE A 112 2.48 -9.83 15.80
N ASN A 113 3.39 -8.89 15.55
CA ASN A 113 3.50 -8.19 14.27
C ASN A 113 3.94 -9.09 13.09
N GLN A 114 4.44 -10.30 13.37
CA GLN A 114 4.86 -11.28 12.37
C GLN A 114 3.80 -12.37 12.12
N LEU A 115 2.70 -12.37 12.87
CA LEU A 115 1.61 -13.33 12.67
C LEU A 115 0.91 -13.08 11.34
N SER A 116 0.45 -14.15 10.71
CA SER A 116 -0.42 -14.04 9.53
C SER A 116 -1.77 -13.41 9.90
N LEU A 117 -2.48 -12.90 8.91
CA LEU A 117 -3.83 -12.37 9.10
C LEU A 117 -4.76 -13.37 9.82
N THR A 118 -4.74 -14.63 9.40
CA THR A 118 -5.56 -15.68 10.02
C THR A 118 -5.17 -15.92 11.49
N GLN A 119 -3.88 -15.93 11.80
CA GLN A 119 -3.40 -16.08 13.18
C GLN A 119 -3.77 -14.87 14.05
N LEU A 120 -3.82 -13.67 13.47
CA LEU A 120 -4.27 -12.47 14.17
C LEU A 120 -5.78 -12.53 14.45
N GLU A 121 -6.59 -12.97 13.49
CA GLU A 121 -8.03 -13.21 13.70
C GLU A 121 -8.26 -14.22 14.83
N ASP A 122 -7.58 -15.37 14.79
CA ASP A 122 -7.63 -16.41 15.83
C ASP A 122 -7.17 -15.90 17.21
N LEU A 123 -6.10 -15.09 17.24
CA LEU A 123 -5.61 -14.44 18.46
C LEU A 123 -6.64 -13.44 19.00
N GLY A 124 -7.31 -12.70 18.13
CA GLY A 124 -8.34 -11.73 18.49
C GLY A 124 -9.52 -12.38 19.22
N GLU A 125 -9.96 -13.56 18.75
CA GLU A 125 -10.98 -14.35 19.43
C GLU A 125 -10.48 -14.92 20.76
N ALA A 126 -9.34 -15.61 20.75
CA ALA A 126 -8.77 -16.23 21.95
C ALA A 126 -8.44 -15.22 23.05
N LEU A 127 -8.05 -14.00 22.67
CA LEU A 127 -7.73 -12.91 23.59
C LEU A 127 -8.88 -12.60 24.55
N LEU A 128 -10.13 -12.78 24.12
CA LEU A 128 -11.31 -12.53 24.94
C LEU A 128 -11.35 -13.45 26.16
N ASP A 129 -10.90 -14.70 26.02
CA ASP A 129 -10.94 -15.71 27.06
C ASP A 129 -9.74 -15.68 28.01
N PHE A 130 -8.65 -15.01 27.64
CA PHE A 130 -7.44 -14.97 28.47
C PHE A 130 -7.73 -14.37 29.86
N GLN A 131 -7.18 -14.95 30.91
CA GLN A 131 -7.28 -14.46 32.29
C GLN A 131 -5.95 -13.87 32.76
N GLN A 132 -4.83 -14.35 32.22
CA GLN A 132 -3.48 -13.97 32.62
C GLN A 132 -2.53 -13.92 31.42
N GLU A 133 -1.37 -13.27 31.59
CA GLU A 133 -0.36 -13.18 30.53
C GLU A 133 0.16 -14.56 30.08
N GLN A 134 0.17 -15.55 30.98
CA GLN A 134 0.57 -16.91 30.64
C GLN A 134 -0.30 -17.52 29.53
N ASP A 135 -1.59 -17.17 29.44
CA ASP A 135 -2.48 -17.70 28.40
C ASP A 135 -2.05 -17.21 27.01
N LEU A 136 -1.57 -15.97 26.91
CA LEU A 136 -0.98 -15.40 25.70
C LEU A 136 0.31 -16.15 25.33
N LEU A 137 1.20 -16.38 26.29
CA LEU A 137 2.46 -17.10 26.04
C LEU A 137 2.21 -18.54 25.56
N ASP A 138 1.26 -19.22 26.17
CA ASP A 138 0.85 -20.56 25.78
C ASP A 138 0.25 -20.56 24.37
N TRP A 139 -0.61 -19.60 24.05
CA TRP A 139 -1.20 -19.46 22.72
C TRP A 139 -0.12 -19.19 21.66
N LEU A 140 0.80 -18.27 21.92
CA LEU A 140 1.91 -17.95 21.01
C LEU A 140 2.84 -19.14 20.79
N THR A 141 3.05 -19.98 21.81
CA THR A 141 3.87 -21.17 21.70
C THR A 141 3.20 -22.24 20.84
N ARG A 142 1.87 -22.42 20.98
CA ARG A 142 1.10 -23.36 20.15
C ARG A 142 1.01 -22.93 18.69
N ASN A 143 0.91 -21.64 18.42
CA ASN A 143 0.71 -21.09 17.07
C ASN A 143 2.02 -20.62 16.39
N LYS A 144 3.18 -20.77 17.05
CA LYS A 144 4.51 -20.44 16.52
C LYS A 144 4.93 -21.28 15.31
N PHE A 145 4.30 -22.44 15.13
CA PHE A 145 4.61 -23.39 14.06
C PHE A 145 3.30 -23.90 13.46
N PRO A 146 2.88 -23.45 12.25
CA PRO A 146 1.92 -24.24 11.50
C PRO A 146 2.59 -25.60 11.28
N ASN A 147 1.90 -26.68 11.63
CA ASN A 147 2.39 -28.05 11.44
C ASN A 147 3.08 -28.19 10.07
N THR A 148 4.32 -28.68 10.10
CA THR A 148 5.11 -29.13 8.94
C THR A 148 4.31 -30.03 8.00
#